data_AF-A0A0S8JTC2-F1
#
_entry.id   AF-A0A0S8JTC2-F1
#
_cell.length_a   1.000
_cell.length_b   1.000
_cell.length_c   1.000
_cell.angle_alpha   90.00
_cell.angle_beta   90.00
_cell.angle_gamma   90.00
#
_symmetry.space_group_name_H-M   'P 1'
#
loop_
_entity.id
_entity.type
_entity.pdbx_description
1 polymer ?
#
loop_
_entity_poly.entity_id
_entity_poly.type
_entity_poly.pdbx_seq_one_letter_code
_entity_poly.pdbx_strand_id
1 'polypeptide(L)'
;IVDLESAYWKDLPEREEAGTPDIVGVVALAKVVRLIEEVGFNSIIDHEAELTAYALKNLKAMPGVVIYGDKDPKNARNRLGVVSLNVKDMDHALVSAILSYEGGIGVRNGCFCAHPYVKCLLGVTPEQAKEVEKHILARDRSTIPGTFRISFGLYNTKEEIDQFCKVLDMVIRKEYKGKYLVDKERGEYYPEGFSTDFSKFFNF
;
A
#
# COMPACT_ATOMS: atom_id res chain seq x y z
N ILE A 1 -16.69 21.20 35.64
CA ILE A 1 -17.47 20.72 36.82
C ILE A 1 -18.21 19.49 36.33
N VAL A 2 -18.23 18.39 37.08
CA VAL A 2 -18.99 17.19 36.70
C VAL A 2 -19.68 16.68 37.96
N ASP A 3 -20.99 16.50 37.89
CA ASP A 3 -21.82 15.81 38.88
C ASP A 3 -22.79 14.84 38.17
N LEU A 4 -23.67 14.18 38.93
CA LEU A 4 -24.57 13.16 38.39
C LEU A 4 -25.66 13.72 37.45
N GLU A 5 -25.96 15.02 37.53
CA GLU A 5 -27.06 15.67 36.83
C GLU A 5 -26.59 16.77 35.86
N SER A 6 -25.33 17.22 36.00
CA SER A 6 -24.77 18.34 35.25
C SER A 6 -23.28 18.19 34.95
N ALA A 7 -22.87 18.73 33.81
CA ALA A 7 -21.46 18.89 33.46
C ALA A 7 -21.23 20.29 32.89
N TYR A 8 -20.29 21.00 33.48
CA TYR A 8 -19.72 22.21 32.90
C TYR A 8 -18.46 21.82 32.13
N TRP A 9 -18.60 21.88 30.81
CA TRP A 9 -17.54 21.63 29.84
C TRP A 9 -16.58 22.81 29.77
N LYS A 10 -15.31 22.53 29.47
CA LYS A 10 -14.36 23.56 29.06
C LYS A 10 -14.74 24.09 27.65
N ASP A 11 -14.09 25.17 27.24
CA ASP A 11 -14.13 25.64 25.87
C ASP A 11 -13.37 24.70 24.92
N LEU A 12 -13.45 24.97 23.62
CA LEU A 12 -12.64 24.29 22.61
C LEU A 12 -11.18 24.78 22.68
N PRO A 13 -10.19 23.89 22.47
CA PRO A 13 -10.32 22.49 22.07
C PRO A 13 -10.48 21.49 23.24
N GLU A 14 -10.23 21.89 24.49
CA GLU A 14 -10.13 20.96 25.62
C GLU A 14 -11.42 20.17 25.89
N ARG A 15 -12.57 20.69 25.45
CA ARG A 15 -13.85 19.97 25.51
C ARG A 15 -13.83 18.63 24.77
N GLU A 16 -13.10 18.57 23.65
CA GLU A 16 -13.06 17.39 22.76
C GLU A 16 -11.85 16.47 23.05
N GLU A 17 -10.98 16.87 23.99
CA GLU A 17 -9.72 16.17 24.31
C GLU A 17 -9.73 15.67 25.76
N ALA A 18 -10.63 14.72 26.05
CA ALA A 18 -10.77 14.16 27.38
C ALA A 18 -9.60 13.25 27.77
N GLY A 19 -9.11 13.41 29.01
CA GLY A 19 -8.04 12.61 29.58
C GLY A 19 -6.64 13.19 29.33
N THR A 20 -5.62 12.41 29.65
CA THR A 20 -4.22 12.80 29.37
C THR A 20 -3.96 12.62 27.87
N PRO A 21 -3.55 13.68 27.14
CA PRO A 21 -3.29 13.56 25.71
C PRO A 21 -2.02 12.72 25.44
N ASP A 22 -1.86 12.29 24.20
CA ASP A 22 -0.58 11.74 23.72
C ASP A 22 0.46 12.85 23.55
N ILE A 23 1.01 13.30 24.68
CA ILE A 23 1.95 14.42 24.74
C ILE A 23 3.17 14.16 23.84
N VAL A 24 3.69 12.93 23.84
CA VAL A 24 4.87 12.57 23.04
C VAL A 24 4.52 12.61 21.56
N GLY A 25 3.39 12.03 21.16
CA GLY A 25 2.90 12.07 19.78
C GLY A 25 2.67 13.50 19.27
N VAL A 26 2.10 14.38 20.09
CA VAL A 26 1.87 15.79 19.72
C VAL A 26 3.18 16.55 19.54
N VAL A 27 4.16 16.37 20.43
CA VAL A 27 5.49 17.01 20.29
C VAL A 27 6.23 16.48 19.06
N ALA A 28 6.16 15.17 18.80
CA ALA A 28 6.74 14.57 17.60
C ALA A 28 6.09 15.12 16.32
N LEU A 29 4.75 15.22 16.29
CA LEU A 29 4.01 15.80 15.18
C LEU A 29 4.41 17.26 14.93
N ALA A 30 4.54 18.07 15.99
CA ALA A 30 5.00 19.45 15.86
C ALA A 30 6.40 19.55 15.24
N LYS A 31 7.31 18.64 15.60
CA LYS A 31 8.65 18.58 14.98
C LYS A 31 8.59 18.14 13.51
N VAL A 32 7.73 17.19 13.17
CA VAL A 32 7.51 16.75 11.77
C VAL A 32 6.95 17.89 10.93
N VAL A 33 5.97 18.63 11.42
CA VAL A 33 5.40 19.80 10.70
C VAL A 33 6.51 20.82 10.40
N ARG A 34 7.33 21.17 11.40
CA ARG A 34 8.46 22.09 11.19
C ARG A 34 9.48 21.56 10.18
N LEU A 35 9.77 20.26 10.20
CA LEU A 35 10.67 19.65 9.22
C LEU A 35 10.10 19.74 7.80
N ILE A 36 8.80 19.47 7.63
CA ILE A 36 8.11 19.59 6.34
C ILE A 36 8.11 21.04 5.85
N GLU A 37 7.92 22.02 6.74
CA GLU A 37 8.03 23.46 6.43
C GLU A 37 9.46 23.85 6.02
N GLU A 38 10.48 23.34 6.70
CA GLU A 38 11.91 23.56 6.39
C GLU A 38 12.30 22.97 5.02
N VAL A 39 11.83 21.77 4.69
CA VAL A 39 12.02 21.14 3.36
C VAL A 39 11.20 21.86 2.27
N GLY A 40 10.01 22.33 2.64
CA GLY A 40 9.07 23.05 1.80
C GLY A 40 8.12 22.13 1.04
N PHE A 41 6.81 22.31 1.24
CA PHE A 41 5.76 21.49 0.62
C PHE A 41 5.86 21.37 -0.91
N ASN A 42 6.20 22.46 -1.61
CA ASN A 42 6.35 22.41 -3.07
C ASN A 42 7.49 21.49 -3.50
N SER A 43 8.65 21.53 -2.83
CA SER A 43 9.77 20.63 -3.11
C SER A 43 9.37 19.16 -2.97
N ILE A 44 8.55 18.85 -1.97
CA ILE A 44 8.05 17.50 -1.70
C ILE A 44 7.09 17.05 -2.80
N ILE A 45 6.14 17.91 -3.17
CA ILE A 45 5.18 17.66 -4.25
C ILE A 45 5.91 17.47 -5.58
N ASP A 46 6.92 18.29 -5.87
CA ASP A 46 7.72 18.23 -7.10
C ASP A 46 8.48 16.90 -7.17
N HIS A 47 9.11 16.49 -6.07
CA HIS A 47 9.83 15.21 -5.96
C HIS A 47 8.91 14.01 -6.15
N GLU A 48 7.78 13.96 -5.44
CA GLU A 48 6.79 12.88 -5.60
C GLU A 48 6.21 12.83 -7.02
N ALA A 49 5.94 13.99 -7.62
CA ALA A 49 5.46 14.09 -8.99
C ALA A 49 6.51 13.59 -10.00
N GLU A 50 7.79 13.91 -9.79
CA GLU A 50 8.89 13.43 -10.64
C GLU A 50 9.03 11.90 -10.56
N LEU A 51 9.05 11.34 -9.35
CA LEU A 51 9.09 9.89 -9.14
C LEU A 51 7.89 9.19 -9.76
N THR A 52 6.69 9.77 -9.60
CA THR A 52 5.46 9.22 -10.16
C THR A 52 5.48 9.25 -11.69
N ALA A 53 5.89 10.36 -12.30
CA ALA A 53 6.04 10.46 -13.74
C ALA A 53 7.04 9.44 -14.28
N TYR A 54 8.17 9.27 -13.58
CA TYR A 54 9.21 8.29 -13.92
C TYR A 54 8.66 6.86 -13.86
N ALA A 55 8.01 6.48 -12.76
CA ALA A 55 7.39 5.16 -12.60
C ALA A 55 6.32 4.89 -13.67
N LEU A 56 5.41 5.84 -13.94
CA LEU A 56 4.37 5.68 -14.96
C LEU A 56 4.96 5.49 -16.36
N LYS A 57 6.03 6.22 -16.70
CA LYS A 57 6.73 6.09 -17.98
C LYS A 57 7.30 4.68 -18.15
N ASN A 58 7.98 4.16 -17.12
CA ASN A 58 8.58 2.82 -17.16
C ASN A 58 7.52 1.72 -17.19
N LEU A 59 6.52 1.80 -16.31
CA LEU A 59 5.42 0.82 -16.23
C LEU A 59 4.61 0.73 -17.52
N LYS A 60 4.41 1.85 -18.24
CA LYS A 60 3.68 1.86 -19.52
C LYS A 60 4.39 1.05 -20.61
N ALA A 61 5.70 0.87 -20.50
CA ALA A 61 6.48 0.06 -21.45
C ALA A 61 6.44 -1.44 -21.15
N MET A 62 5.91 -1.86 -19.99
CA MET A 62 5.94 -3.25 -19.53
C MET A 62 4.71 -4.03 -20.01
N PRO A 63 4.86 -5.11 -20.80
CA PRO A 63 3.74 -5.93 -21.24
C PRO A 63 2.97 -6.54 -20.07
N GLY A 64 1.64 -6.56 -20.17
CA GLY A 64 0.77 -7.20 -19.16
C GLY A 64 0.56 -6.37 -17.88
N VAL A 65 1.22 -5.23 -17.71
CA VAL A 65 0.94 -4.31 -16.60
C VAL A 65 -0.36 -3.55 -16.86
N VAL A 66 -1.28 -3.61 -15.90
CA VAL A 66 -2.54 -2.86 -15.90
C VAL A 66 -2.47 -1.79 -14.81
N ILE A 67 -2.29 -0.53 -15.21
CA ILE A 67 -2.30 0.62 -14.29
C ILE A 67 -3.74 1.13 -14.14
N TYR A 68 -4.13 1.49 -12.93
CA TYR A 68 -5.44 2.11 -12.63
C TYR A 68 -5.31 3.61 -12.32
N GLY A 69 -6.37 4.36 -12.61
CA GLY A 69 -6.39 5.82 -12.52
C GLY A 69 -5.74 6.50 -13.72
N ASP A 70 -5.35 7.77 -13.56
CA ASP A 70 -4.62 8.52 -14.57
C ASP A 70 -3.25 7.86 -14.83
N LYS A 71 -2.86 7.74 -16.09
CA LYS A 71 -1.65 7.06 -16.54
C LYS A 71 -0.70 7.99 -17.31
N ASP A 72 -1.08 9.24 -17.50
CA ASP A 72 -0.25 10.21 -18.21
C ASP A 72 0.82 10.77 -17.24
N PRO A 73 2.13 10.53 -17.49
CA PRO A 73 3.19 11.12 -16.68
C PRO A 73 3.13 12.65 -16.61
N LYS A 74 2.53 13.32 -17.61
CA LYS A 74 2.36 14.78 -17.59
C LYS A 74 1.42 15.27 -16.50
N ASN A 75 0.49 14.41 -16.05
CA ASN A 75 -0.45 14.72 -14.99
C ASN A 75 0.05 14.30 -13.61
N ALA A 76 1.30 13.84 -13.48
CA ALA A 76 1.84 13.33 -12.22
C ALA A 76 1.77 14.33 -11.06
N ARG A 77 1.86 15.64 -11.35
CA ARG A 77 1.70 16.71 -10.36
C ARG A 77 0.26 16.83 -9.80
N ASN A 78 -0.74 16.46 -10.59
CA ASN A 78 -2.16 16.59 -10.23
C ASN A 78 -2.72 15.30 -9.61
N ARG A 79 -1.85 14.42 -9.13
CA ARG A 79 -2.18 13.17 -8.43
C ARG A 79 -1.21 12.94 -7.28
N LEU A 80 -1.57 12.06 -6.36
CA LEU A 80 -0.66 11.60 -5.31
C LEU A 80 0.42 10.68 -5.88
N GLY A 81 1.52 10.56 -5.13
CA GLY A 81 2.67 9.67 -5.37
C GLY A 81 2.36 8.17 -5.29
N VAL A 82 1.18 7.75 -5.71
CA VAL A 82 0.60 6.44 -5.45
C VAL A 82 0.08 5.85 -6.76
N VAL A 83 0.55 4.67 -7.13
CA VAL A 83 0.16 3.98 -8.36
C VAL A 83 -0.38 2.60 -8.01
N SER A 84 -1.68 2.39 -8.23
CA SER A 84 -2.32 1.07 -8.14
C SER A 84 -2.23 0.36 -9.50
N LEU A 85 -1.84 -0.91 -9.49
CA LEU A 85 -1.64 -1.69 -10.70
C LEU A 85 -1.84 -3.19 -10.45
N ASN A 86 -1.98 -3.94 -11.53
CA ASN A 86 -1.97 -5.40 -11.56
C ASN A 86 -1.06 -5.91 -12.68
N VAL A 87 -0.62 -7.16 -12.55
CA VAL A 87 -0.06 -7.93 -13.66
C VAL A 87 -1.16 -8.85 -14.19
N LYS A 88 -1.39 -8.82 -15.50
CA LYS A 88 -2.44 -9.62 -16.14
C LYS A 88 -2.26 -11.11 -15.82
N ASP A 89 -3.36 -11.79 -15.54
CA ASP A 89 -3.41 -13.23 -15.26
C ASP A 89 -2.56 -13.68 -14.06
N MET A 90 -2.24 -12.75 -13.14
CA MET A 90 -1.55 -13.02 -11.89
C MET A 90 -2.30 -12.42 -10.71
N ASP A 91 -2.31 -13.15 -9.59
CA ASP A 91 -2.91 -12.69 -8.36
C ASP A 91 -2.06 -11.55 -7.72
N HIS A 92 -2.73 -10.51 -7.23
CA HIS A 92 -2.08 -9.32 -6.67
C HIS A 92 -1.28 -9.63 -5.41
N ALA A 93 -1.72 -10.59 -4.59
CA ALA A 93 -1.01 -11.02 -3.39
C ALA A 93 0.21 -11.89 -3.76
N LEU A 94 0.12 -12.71 -4.80
CA LEU A 94 1.27 -13.46 -5.32
C LEU A 94 2.37 -12.53 -5.84
N VAL A 95 2.02 -11.56 -6.69
CA VAL A 95 2.97 -10.57 -7.22
C VAL A 95 3.65 -9.82 -6.07
N SER A 96 2.88 -9.41 -5.06
CA SER A 96 3.40 -8.71 -3.89
C SER A 96 4.35 -9.58 -3.05
N ALA A 97 4.03 -10.86 -2.89
CA ALA A 97 4.91 -11.79 -2.18
C ALA A 97 6.23 -11.97 -2.92
N ILE A 98 6.22 -12.13 -4.24
CA ILE A 98 7.46 -12.28 -5.03
C ILE A 98 8.31 -11.00 -4.94
N LEU A 99 7.69 -9.82 -5.08
CA LEU A 99 8.37 -8.53 -4.93
C LEU A 99 9.06 -8.41 -3.55
N SER A 100 8.39 -8.88 -2.50
CA SER A 100 8.92 -8.87 -1.13
C SER A 100 10.07 -9.87 -0.94
N TYR A 101 9.82 -11.17 -1.18
CA TYR A 101 10.76 -12.24 -0.83
C TYR A 101 11.98 -12.32 -1.77
N GLU A 102 11.82 -11.99 -3.05
CA GLU A 102 12.91 -12.06 -4.03
C GLU A 102 13.49 -10.69 -4.38
N GLY A 103 12.68 -9.63 -4.26
CA GLY A 103 13.09 -8.26 -4.59
C GLY A 103 13.47 -7.40 -3.39
N GLY A 104 13.07 -7.78 -2.17
CA GLY A 104 13.18 -6.90 -1.00
C GLY A 104 12.30 -5.65 -1.10
N ILE A 105 11.25 -5.67 -1.93
CA ILE A 105 10.41 -4.51 -2.24
C ILE A 105 9.08 -4.60 -1.50
N GLY A 106 8.90 -3.69 -0.54
CA GLY A 106 7.64 -3.56 0.21
C GLY A 106 6.56 -2.85 -0.60
N VAL A 107 5.52 -3.58 -0.99
CA VAL A 107 4.29 -3.03 -1.60
C VAL A 107 3.07 -3.37 -0.74
N ARG A 108 1.96 -2.69 -0.98
CA ARG A 108 0.68 -3.03 -0.35
C ARG A 108 -0.28 -3.63 -1.37
N ASN A 109 -1.00 -4.68 -1.00
CA ASN A 109 -2.02 -5.29 -1.84
C ASN A 109 -3.41 -5.33 -1.18
N GLY A 110 -4.41 -5.70 -1.96
CA GLY A 110 -5.81 -5.78 -1.57
C GLY A 110 -6.64 -4.59 -2.04
N CYS A 111 -7.61 -4.20 -1.19
CA CYS A 111 -8.64 -3.21 -1.52
C CYS A 111 -8.41 -1.82 -0.89
N PHE A 112 -7.33 -1.63 -0.12
CA PHE A 112 -6.94 -0.34 0.49
C PHE A 112 -8.06 0.40 1.26
N CYS A 113 -8.90 -0.34 2.00
CA CYS A 113 -10.09 0.18 2.68
C CYS A 113 -11.17 0.78 1.74
N ALA A 114 -10.99 0.67 0.42
CA ALA A 114 -11.90 1.14 -0.63
C ALA A 114 -12.56 -0.05 -1.34
N HIS A 115 -13.00 -1.07 -0.60
CA HIS A 115 -13.50 -2.34 -1.13
C HIS A 115 -14.58 -2.20 -2.23
N PRO A 116 -15.63 -1.36 -2.07
CA PRO A 116 -16.64 -1.22 -3.11
C PRO A 116 -16.07 -0.62 -4.40
N TYR A 117 -15.20 0.39 -4.26
CA TYR A 117 -14.58 1.07 -5.40
C TYR A 117 -13.63 0.14 -6.16
N VAL A 118 -12.77 -0.60 -5.45
CA VAL A 118 -11.83 -1.54 -6.07
C VAL A 118 -12.57 -2.69 -6.76
N LYS A 119 -13.64 -3.23 -6.16
CA LYS A 119 -14.49 -4.24 -6.82
C LYS A 119 -15.10 -3.71 -8.12
N CYS A 120 -15.63 -2.48 -8.11
CA CYS A 120 -16.17 -1.82 -9.29
C CYS A 120 -15.10 -1.61 -10.37
N LEU A 121 -13.92 -1.12 -9.98
CA LEU A 121 -12.79 -0.88 -10.86
C LEU A 121 -12.28 -2.16 -11.54
N LEU A 122 -12.33 -3.28 -10.82
CA LEU A 122 -11.95 -4.61 -11.31
C LEU A 122 -13.08 -5.30 -12.10
N GLY A 123 -14.24 -4.67 -12.26
CA GLY A 123 -15.38 -5.24 -12.98
C GLY A 123 -16.01 -6.44 -12.28
N VAL A 124 -15.87 -6.55 -10.96
CA VAL A 124 -16.45 -7.66 -10.18
C VAL A 124 -17.98 -7.56 -10.21
N THR A 125 -18.65 -8.59 -10.71
CA THR A 125 -20.12 -8.62 -10.77
C THR A 125 -20.73 -8.86 -9.39
N PRO A 126 -22.02 -8.52 -9.17
CA PRO A 126 -22.71 -8.84 -7.92
C PRO A 126 -22.68 -10.33 -7.55
N GLU A 127 -22.74 -11.22 -8.54
CA GLU A 127 -22.66 -12.66 -8.36
C GLU A 127 -21.27 -13.08 -7.88
N GLN A 128 -20.22 -12.58 -8.54
CA GLN A 128 -18.84 -12.82 -8.12
C GLN A 128 -18.57 -12.27 -6.71
N ALA A 129 -19.12 -11.10 -6.38
CA ALA A 129 -18.98 -10.50 -5.06
C ALA A 129 -19.61 -11.38 -3.96
N LYS A 130 -20.76 -12.00 -4.23
CA LYS A 130 -21.41 -12.96 -3.32
C LYS A 130 -20.59 -14.24 -3.15
N GLU A 131 -19.98 -14.76 -4.21
CA GLU A 131 -19.09 -15.92 -4.10
C GLU A 131 -17.85 -15.61 -3.26
N VAL A 132 -17.24 -14.44 -3.47
CA VAL A 132 -16.11 -13.99 -2.64
C VAL A 132 -16.53 -13.88 -1.16
N GLU A 133 -17.73 -13.38 -0.88
CA GLU A 133 -18.25 -13.30 0.50
C GLU A 133 -18.42 -14.69 1.13
N LYS A 134 -18.96 -15.66 0.39
CA LYS A 134 -19.05 -17.06 0.85
C LYS A 134 -17.67 -17.63 1.18
N HIS A 135 -16.68 -17.39 0.33
CA HIS A 135 -15.31 -17.84 0.57
C HIS A 135 -14.73 -17.22 1.84
N ILE A 136 -14.88 -15.90 2.02
CA ILE A 136 -14.40 -15.19 3.23
C ILE A 136 -15.03 -15.78 4.49
N LEU A 137 -16.34 -16.03 4.48
CA LEU A 137 -17.06 -16.64 5.61
C LEU A 137 -16.60 -18.08 5.89
N ALA A 138 -16.17 -18.80 4.85
CA ALA A 138 -15.54 -20.12 4.96
C ALA A 138 -14.03 -20.06 5.33
N ARG A 139 -13.52 -18.88 5.73
CA ARG A 139 -12.10 -18.61 6.01
C ARG A 139 -11.17 -18.84 4.81
N ASP A 140 -11.67 -18.66 3.60
CA ASP A 140 -10.86 -18.62 2.38
C ASP A 140 -10.83 -17.19 1.82
N ARG A 141 -9.71 -16.51 2.04
CA ARG A 141 -9.40 -15.17 1.55
C ARG A 141 -8.53 -15.18 0.29
N SER A 142 -8.19 -16.36 -0.24
CA SER A 142 -7.32 -16.49 -1.42
C SER A 142 -7.93 -15.94 -2.71
N THR A 143 -9.25 -15.72 -2.74
CA THR A 143 -9.98 -15.23 -3.91
C THR A 143 -10.42 -13.77 -3.78
N ILE A 144 -9.91 -13.03 -2.79
CA ILE A 144 -10.30 -11.63 -2.61
C ILE A 144 -9.78 -10.81 -3.79
N PRO A 145 -10.66 -10.17 -4.59
CA PRO A 145 -10.23 -9.31 -5.68
C PRO A 145 -9.48 -8.11 -5.10
N GLY A 146 -8.43 -7.69 -5.78
CA GLY A 146 -7.60 -6.62 -5.30
C GLY A 146 -6.62 -6.12 -6.34
N THR A 147 -5.84 -5.14 -5.91
CA THR A 147 -4.71 -4.61 -6.66
C THR A 147 -3.51 -4.56 -5.76
N PHE A 148 -2.31 -4.47 -6.32
CA PHE A 148 -1.16 -4.02 -5.55
C PHE A 148 -0.82 -2.57 -5.90
N ARG A 149 -0.13 -1.90 -4.99
CA ARG A 149 0.12 -0.48 -5.08
C ARG A 149 1.51 -0.14 -4.59
N ILE A 150 2.19 0.67 -5.38
CA ILE A 150 3.43 1.34 -5.01
C ILE A 150 3.10 2.77 -4.56
N SER A 151 3.82 3.26 -3.57
CA SER A 151 3.59 4.58 -2.97
C SER A 151 4.93 5.19 -2.63
N PHE A 152 5.18 6.37 -3.18
CA PHE A 152 6.42 7.11 -3.02
C PHE A 152 6.25 8.13 -1.89
N GLY A 153 7.32 8.33 -1.13
CA GLY A 153 7.46 9.43 -0.20
C GLY A 153 8.76 10.18 -0.41
N LEU A 154 9.01 11.12 0.51
CA LEU A 154 10.19 11.98 0.58
C LEU A 154 11.54 11.26 0.38
N TYR A 155 11.66 10.03 0.87
CA TYR A 155 12.90 9.28 0.92
C TYR A 155 13.14 8.39 -0.30
N ASN A 156 12.15 8.24 -1.18
CA ASN A 156 12.30 7.33 -2.32
C ASN A 156 13.14 7.94 -3.44
N THR A 157 13.70 7.05 -4.27
CA THR A 157 14.62 7.40 -5.36
C THR A 157 14.22 6.76 -6.69
N LYS A 158 14.79 7.22 -7.80
CA LYS A 158 14.55 6.62 -9.12
C LYS A 158 15.21 5.25 -9.24
N GLU A 159 16.32 5.05 -8.55
CA GLU A 159 17.06 3.80 -8.48
C GLU A 159 16.21 2.70 -7.84
N GLU A 160 15.44 3.02 -6.79
CA GLU A 160 14.46 2.09 -6.22
C GLU A 160 13.33 1.75 -7.20
N ILE A 161 12.89 2.72 -8.02
CA ILE A 161 11.90 2.49 -9.08
C ILE A 161 12.48 1.57 -10.16
N ASP A 162 13.74 1.77 -10.55
CA ASP A 162 14.43 0.93 -11.53
C ASP A 162 14.56 -0.51 -11.02
N GLN A 163 14.95 -0.68 -9.75
CA GLN A 163 15.02 -1.98 -9.11
C GLN A 163 13.62 -2.64 -9.03
N PHE A 164 12.59 -1.88 -8.71
CA PHE A 164 11.21 -2.36 -8.76
C PHE A 164 10.80 -2.82 -10.15
N CYS A 165 11.05 -2.01 -11.19
CA CYS A 165 10.74 -2.37 -12.58
C CYS A 165 11.49 -3.63 -13.02
N LYS A 166 12.75 -3.79 -12.62
CA LYS A 166 13.55 -4.99 -12.91
C LYS A 166 12.94 -6.24 -12.29
N VAL A 167 12.57 -6.20 -11.01
CA VAL A 167 11.95 -7.36 -10.33
C VAL A 167 10.55 -7.63 -10.90
N LEU A 168 9.79 -6.58 -11.21
CA LEU A 168 8.47 -6.73 -11.84
C LEU A 168 8.56 -7.36 -13.24
N ASP A 169 9.59 -7.03 -14.04
CA ASP A 169 9.82 -7.66 -15.34
C ASP A 169 10.09 -9.17 -15.20
N MET A 170 10.92 -9.55 -14.21
CA MET A 170 11.15 -10.95 -13.85
C MET A 170 9.84 -11.65 -13.44
N VAL A 171 8.97 -10.98 -12.68
CA VAL A 171 7.64 -11.51 -12.30
C VAL A 171 6.76 -11.72 -13.53
N ILE A 172 6.68 -10.73 -14.42
CA ILE A 172 5.89 -10.79 -15.66
C ILE A 172 6.35 -11.95 -16.56
N ARG A 173 7.66 -12.15 -16.68
CA ARG A 173 8.27 -13.26 -17.43
C ARG A 173 8.17 -14.62 -16.73
N LYS A 174 7.68 -14.64 -15.49
CA LYS A 174 7.62 -15.82 -14.61
C LYS A 174 8.99 -16.46 -14.39
N GLU A 175 10.04 -15.64 -14.30
CA GLU A 175 11.44 -16.03 -14.08
C GLU A 175 11.83 -16.02 -12.60
N TYR A 176 10.87 -15.79 -11.70
CA TYR A 176 11.07 -15.89 -10.26
C TYR A 176 11.37 -17.35 -9.83
N LYS A 177 12.16 -17.51 -8.77
CA LYS A 177 12.72 -18.83 -8.39
C LYS A 177 11.85 -19.58 -7.40
N GLY A 178 11.17 -18.86 -6.51
CA GLY A 178 10.39 -19.47 -5.44
C GLY A 178 9.15 -20.18 -5.97
N LYS A 179 8.81 -21.33 -5.36
CA LYS A 179 7.46 -21.88 -5.44
C LYS A 179 6.64 -21.28 -4.31
N TYR A 180 5.51 -20.67 -4.62
CA TYR A 180 4.69 -19.97 -3.63
C TYR A 180 3.43 -20.76 -3.29
N LEU A 181 3.16 -20.88 -2.00
CA LEU A 181 1.94 -21.49 -1.44
C LEU A 181 1.04 -20.36 -0.92
N VAL A 182 -0.27 -20.55 -1.04
CA VAL A 182 -1.26 -19.61 -0.52
C VAL A 182 -1.72 -20.04 0.87
N ASP A 183 -1.62 -19.15 1.84
CA ASP A 183 -2.37 -19.24 3.10
C ASP A 183 -3.79 -18.77 2.81
N LYS A 184 -4.72 -19.71 2.77
CA LYS A 184 -6.13 -19.41 2.48
C LYS A 184 -6.78 -18.56 3.56
N GLU A 185 -6.45 -18.74 4.84
CA GLU A 185 -7.07 -17.95 5.90
C GLU A 185 -6.63 -16.48 5.87
N ARG A 186 -5.38 -16.25 5.46
CA ARG A 186 -4.82 -14.90 5.34
C ARG A 186 -5.03 -14.26 3.97
N GLY A 187 -5.12 -15.07 2.92
CA GLY A 187 -5.10 -14.59 1.53
C GLY A 187 -3.70 -14.13 1.09
N GLU A 188 -2.65 -14.67 1.71
CA GLU A 188 -1.26 -14.27 1.50
C GLU A 188 -0.45 -15.41 0.89
N TYR A 189 0.60 -15.07 0.14
CA TYR A 189 1.51 -16.06 -0.43
C TYR A 189 2.84 -16.09 0.32
N TYR A 190 3.40 -17.28 0.50
CA TYR A 190 4.71 -17.49 1.10
C TYR A 190 5.52 -18.51 0.29
N PRO A 191 6.86 -18.38 0.23
CA PRO A 191 7.69 -19.34 -0.48
C PRO A 191 7.73 -20.68 0.26
N GLU A 192 7.57 -21.77 -0.48
CA GLU A 192 7.73 -23.14 0.01
C GLU A 192 9.16 -23.34 0.54
N GLY A 193 9.27 -23.86 1.77
CA GLY A 193 10.56 -24.11 2.41
C GLY A 193 11.26 -22.87 2.97
N PHE A 194 10.63 -21.68 2.91
CA PHE A 194 11.16 -20.48 3.54
C PHE A 194 10.71 -20.39 5.00
N SER A 195 11.68 -20.20 5.89
CA SER A 195 11.48 -20.03 7.33
C SER A 195 12.33 -18.85 7.80
N THR A 196 11.72 -17.92 8.54
CA THR A 196 12.45 -16.80 9.16
C THR A 196 12.70 -17.13 10.63
N ASP A 197 13.98 -17.24 10.99
CA ASP A 197 14.39 -17.39 12.37
C ASP A 197 14.70 -16.01 12.97
N PHE A 198 13.69 -15.41 13.61
CA PHE A 198 13.81 -14.08 14.21
C PHE A 198 14.83 -14.02 15.35
N SER A 199 15.16 -15.15 15.98
CA SER A 199 16.17 -15.20 17.05
C SER A 199 17.57 -14.82 16.54
N LYS A 200 17.81 -14.91 15.22
CA LYS A 200 19.08 -14.47 14.60
C LYS A 200 19.22 -12.95 14.50
N PHE A 201 18.12 -12.22 14.59
CA PHE A 201 18.09 -10.76 14.37
C PHE A 201 17.78 -9.98 15.64
N PHE A 202 17.13 -10.60 16.62
CA PHE A 202 16.74 -9.97 17.87
C PHE A 202 17.23 -10.81 19.05
N ASN A 203 18.10 -10.21 19.87
CA ASN A 203 18.38 -10.70 21.21
C ASN A 203 17.32 -10.08 22.14
N PHE A 204 16.38 -10.90 22.59
CA PHE A 204 15.41 -10.52 23.64
C PHE A 204 15.98 -10.79 25.03
#